data_AF-A0A8B9V9S1-F1
#
_entry.id   AF-A0A8B9V9S1-F1
#
_cell.length_a   1.000
_cell.length_b   1.000
_cell.length_c   1.000
_cell.angle_alpha   90.00
_cell.angle_beta   90.00
_cell.angle_gamma   90.00
#
_symmetry.space_group_name_H-M   'P 1'
#
loop_
_entity.id
_entity.type
_entity.pdbx_description
1 polymer ?
#
loop_
_entity_poly.entity_id
_entity_poly.type
_entity_poly.pdbx_seq_one_letter_code
_entity_poly.pdbx_strand_id
1 'polypeptide(L)'
;IMERLLEQRYVIKFCVKLGKTGKETHDMIKEAYGDAAMGISGVFEWHKLFREGRERVEDDDHSGRPSTSKTNKNVLRVKNLLNRDHRMSIRMIADDLSNPQTQSFDMVKENLAMRKVCAKFVPRVLSEEQKANRKAICQDLLHHVNEEPKFLDNVVTGDKTEGCYFEKF
;
A
#
# COMPACT_ATOMS: atom_id res chain seq x y z
N ILE A 1 21.23 -12.47 -8.24
CA ILE A 1 21.10 -13.92 -7.90
C ILE A 1 19.83 -14.50 -8.51
N MET A 2 18.67 -13.86 -8.33
CA MET A 2 17.38 -14.31 -8.91
C MET A 2 17.40 -14.44 -10.45
N GLU A 3 17.99 -13.48 -11.15
CA GLU A 3 18.00 -13.42 -12.63
C GLU A 3 18.88 -14.51 -13.27
N ARG A 4 19.99 -14.88 -12.61
CA ARG A 4 20.96 -15.88 -13.12
C ARG A 4 20.42 -17.31 -13.07
N LEU A 5 19.54 -17.63 -12.13
CA LEU A 5 18.94 -18.96 -12.02
C LEU A 5 17.79 -19.15 -13.02
N LEU A 6 17.08 -18.07 -13.35
CA LEU A 6 15.97 -18.12 -14.31
C LEU A 6 16.47 -18.45 -15.72
N GLU A 7 17.57 -17.83 -16.16
CA GLU A 7 18.21 -18.09 -17.46
C GLU A 7 18.60 -19.57 -17.61
N GLN A 8 19.25 -20.14 -16.60
CA GLN A 8 19.66 -21.54 -16.61
C GLN A 8 18.46 -22.51 -16.67
N ARG A 9 17.33 -22.17 -16.03
CA ARG A 9 16.09 -22.96 -16.13
C ARG A 9 15.49 -22.92 -17.55
N TYR A 10 15.60 -21.80 -18.28
CA TYR A 10 15.24 -21.77 -19.70
C TYR A 10 16.11 -22.71 -20.53
N VAL A 11 17.42 -22.76 -20.25
CA VAL A 11 18.34 -23.69 -20.92
C VAL A 11 17.99 -25.15 -20.59
N ILE A 12 17.67 -25.46 -19.33
CA ILE A 12 17.20 -26.80 -18.93
C ILE A 12 15.92 -27.17 -19.70
N LYS A 13 14.95 -26.26 -19.80
CA LYS A 13 13.71 -26.47 -20.58
C LYS A 13 14.01 -26.71 -22.06
N PHE A 14 14.95 -25.97 -22.64
CA PHE A 14 15.43 -26.17 -24.00
C PHE A 14 16.05 -27.56 -24.20
N CYS A 15 16.93 -28.00 -23.29
CA CYS A 15 17.54 -29.33 -23.33
C CYS A 15 16.49 -30.46 -23.23
N VAL A 16 15.45 -30.30 -22.41
CA VAL A 16 14.34 -31.25 -22.33
C VAL A 16 13.60 -31.34 -23.67
N LYS A 17 13.33 -30.20 -24.34
CA LYS A 17 12.72 -30.18 -25.68
C LYS A 17 13.59 -30.82 -26.76
N LEU A 18 14.90 -30.74 -26.62
CA LEU A 18 15.87 -31.44 -27.49
C LEU A 18 16.01 -32.94 -27.18
N GLY A 19 15.27 -33.48 -26.20
CA GLY A 19 15.33 -34.89 -25.82
C GLY A 19 16.61 -35.27 -25.04
N LYS A 20 17.34 -34.30 -24.48
CA LYS A 20 18.53 -34.56 -23.68
C LYS A 20 18.20 -35.18 -22.33
N THR A 21 19.08 -36.04 -21.85
CA THR A 21 18.99 -36.62 -20.51
C THR A 21 19.35 -35.59 -19.44
N GLY A 22 18.93 -35.82 -18.19
CA GLY A 22 19.26 -34.92 -17.07
C GLY A 22 20.77 -34.78 -16.84
N LYS A 23 21.53 -35.86 -17.07
CA LYS A 23 23.00 -35.85 -16.98
C LYS A 23 23.64 -34.97 -18.06
N GLU A 24 23.26 -35.16 -19.33
CA GLU A 24 23.74 -34.31 -20.42
C GLU A 24 23.38 -32.84 -20.20
N THR A 25 22.17 -32.59 -19.68
CA THR A 25 21.72 -31.22 -19.36
C THR A 25 22.59 -30.60 -18.27
N HIS A 26 22.91 -31.33 -17.21
CA HIS A 26 23.82 -30.85 -16.17
C HIS A 26 25.23 -30.57 -16.71
N ASP A 27 25.76 -31.46 -17.55
CA ASP A 27 27.10 -31.29 -18.10
C ASP A 27 27.16 -30.05 -19.01
N MET A 28 26.13 -29.81 -19.83
CA MET A 28 25.99 -28.60 -20.65
C MET A 28 25.85 -27.32 -19.81
N ILE A 29 25.06 -27.36 -18.72
CA ILE A 29 24.90 -26.22 -17.81
C ILE A 29 26.22 -25.93 -17.09
N LYS A 30 26.95 -26.96 -16.65
CA LYS A 30 28.24 -26.81 -15.98
C LYS A 30 29.32 -26.26 -16.93
N GLU A 31 29.34 -26.71 -18.17
CA GLU A 31 30.25 -26.22 -19.21
C GLU A 31 29.98 -24.74 -19.54
N ALA A 32 28.70 -24.35 -19.70
CA ALA A 32 28.34 -23.00 -20.08
C ALA A 32 28.48 -21.97 -18.93
N TYR A 33 28.15 -22.36 -17.70
CA TYR A 33 28.05 -21.43 -16.56
C TYR A 33 29.16 -21.59 -15.51
N GLY A 34 30.01 -22.63 -15.60
CA GLY A 34 31.16 -22.83 -14.71
C GLY A 34 30.79 -22.82 -13.22
N ASP A 35 31.47 -22.00 -12.42
CA ASP A 35 31.22 -21.85 -10.98
C ASP A 35 29.85 -21.22 -10.66
N ALA A 36 29.22 -20.58 -11.64
CA ALA A 36 27.86 -20.02 -11.50
C ALA A 36 26.76 -21.01 -11.90
N ALA A 37 27.11 -22.24 -12.27
CA ALA A 37 26.17 -23.27 -12.67
C ALA A 37 25.25 -23.70 -11.52
N MET A 38 23.99 -23.97 -11.86
CA MET A 38 23.01 -24.56 -10.95
C MET A 38 23.52 -25.92 -10.48
N GLY A 39 23.44 -26.15 -9.16
CA GLY A 39 23.82 -27.42 -8.58
C GLY A 39 23.05 -28.59 -9.20
N ILE A 40 23.69 -29.76 -9.25
CA ILE A 40 23.16 -30.96 -9.89
C ILE A 40 21.71 -31.27 -9.45
N SER A 41 21.39 -31.19 -8.16
CA SER A 41 20.04 -31.45 -7.65
C SER A 41 18.99 -30.52 -8.27
N GLY A 42 19.30 -29.23 -8.39
CA GLY A 42 18.39 -28.25 -9.00
C GLY A 42 18.18 -28.52 -10.48
N VAL A 43 19.23 -28.88 -11.21
CA VAL A 43 19.12 -29.25 -12.64
C VAL A 43 18.20 -30.45 -12.81
N PHE A 44 18.37 -31.50 -12.01
CA PHE A 44 17.54 -32.71 -12.09
C PHE A 44 16.08 -32.46 -11.70
N GLU A 45 15.82 -31.64 -10.68
CA GLU A 45 14.48 -31.26 -10.26
C GLU A 45 13.74 -30.51 -11.38
N TRP A 46 14.36 -29.48 -11.95
CA TRP A 46 13.78 -28.73 -13.06
C TRP A 46 13.63 -29.58 -14.33
N HIS A 47 14.60 -30.44 -14.63
CA HIS A 47 14.54 -31.35 -15.77
C HIS A 47 13.35 -32.30 -15.66
N LYS A 48 13.13 -32.88 -14.47
CA LYS A 48 11.98 -33.72 -14.17
C LYS A 48 10.68 -32.95 -14.34
N LEU A 49 10.56 -31.77 -13.74
CA LEU A 49 9.34 -30.94 -13.82
C LEU A 49 8.96 -30.59 -15.26
N PHE A 50 9.94 -30.20 -16.09
CA PHE A 50 9.70 -29.90 -17.50
C PHE A 50 9.35 -31.15 -18.31
N ARG A 51 9.94 -32.31 -17.98
CA ARG A 51 9.59 -33.60 -18.60
C ARG A 51 8.17 -34.03 -18.24
N GLU A 52 7.71 -33.71 -17.04
CA GLU A 52 6.34 -33.97 -16.54
C GLU A 52 5.31 -32.94 -17.05
N GLY A 53 5.70 -32.00 -17.91
CA GLY A 53 4.79 -31.09 -18.61
C GLY A 53 4.64 -29.71 -17.97
N ARG A 54 5.45 -29.36 -16.96
CA ARG A 54 5.48 -27.98 -16.44
C ARG A 54 5.95 -27.02 -17.54
N GLU A 55 5.26 -25.89 -17.74
CA GLU A 55 5.67 -24.88 -18.72
C GLU A 55 6.30 -23.63 -18.09
N ARG A 56 5.95 -23.30 -16.86
CA ARG A 56 6.46 -22.12 -16.17
C ARG A 56 7.88 -22.35 -15.67
N VAL A 57 8.73 -21.34 -15.85
CA VAL A 57 10.15 -21.34 -15.45
C VAL A 57 10.38 -20.63 -14.11
N GLU A 58 9.40 -19.82 -13.72
CA GLU A 58 9.30 -19.16 -12.41
C GLU A 58 9.02 -20.18 -11.31
N ASP A 59 9.42 -19.85 -10.07
CA ASP A 59 9.00 -20.64 -8.91
C ASP A 59 7.48 -20.58 -8.77
N ASP A 60 6.87 -21.67 -8.31
CA ASP A 60 5.44 -21.63 -7.97
C ASP A 60 5.24 -20.68 -6.80
N ASP A 61 4.04 -20.11 -6.69
CA ASP A 61 3.66 -19.28 -5.56
C ASP A 61 3.92 -20.07 -4.28
N HIS A 62 4.99 -19.71 -3.56
CA HIS A 62 5.28 -20.34 -2.30
C HIS A 62 4.14 -19.96 -1.36
N SER A 63 3.43 -20.96 -0.84
CA SER A 63 2.57 -20.76 0.31
C SER A 63 3.48 -20.37 1.47
N GLY A 64 3.76 -19.07 1.59
CA GLY A 64 4.46 -18.53 2.75
C GLY A 64 3.70 -18.92 4.02
N ARG A 65 4.32 -18.70 5.18
CA ARG A 65 3.66 -18.91 6.47
C ARG A 65 2.29 -18.22 6.41
N PRO A 66 1.16 -18.95 6.63
CA PRO A 66 -0.14 -18.32 6.70
C PRO A 66 -0.03 -17.22 7.73
N SER A 67 -0.21 -15.97 7.31
CA SER A 67 -0.34 -14.90 8.28
C SER A 67 -1.61 -15.23 9.05
N THR A 68 -1.46 -15.75 10.27
CA THR A 68 -2.54 -16.02 11.23
C THR A 68 -3.34 -14.77 11.62
N SER A 69 -3.07 -13.67 10.91
CA SER A 69 -3.37 -12.31 11.28
C SER A 69 -4.46 -11.68 10.40
N LYS A 70 -4.71 -12.19 9.19
CA LYS A 70 -5.64 -11.58 8.21
C LYS A 70 -7.05 -12.16 8.24
N THR A 71 -7.58 -12.52 9.40
CA THR A 71 -8.99 -12.94 9.49
C THR A 71 -9.88 -11.74 9.18
N ASN A 72 -10.79 -11.87 8.21
CA ASN A 72 -11.75 -10.81 7.80
C ASN A 72 -12.47 -10.16 9.01
N LYS A 73 -12.72 -10.94 10.06
CA LYS A 73 -13.30 -10.47 11.34
C LYS A 73 -12.44 -9.40 12.03
N ASN A 74 -11.11 -9.55 12.06
CA ASN A 74 -10.23 -8.59 12.72
C ASN A 74 -10.09 -7.30 11.92
N VAL A 75 -10.03 -7.40 10.59
CA VAL A 75 -10.05 -6.23 9.69
C VAL A 75 -11.33 -5.42 9.90
N LEU A 76 -12.47 -6.10 10.02
CA LEU A 76 -13.74 -5.44 10.30
C LEU A 76 -13.76 -4.75 11.67
N ARG A 77 -13.17 -5.37 12.71
CA ARG A 77 -13.04 -4.76 14.03
C ARG A 77 -12.19 -3.49 13.99
N VAL A 78 -11.03 -3.52 13.33
CA VAL A 78 -10.18 -2.33 13.11
C VAL A 78 -10.97 -1.23 12.40
N LYS A 79 -11.72 -1.57 11.34
CA LYS A 79 -12.54 -0.61 10.60
C LYS A 79 -13.60 0.04 11.49
N ASN A 80 -14.28 -0.75 12.33
CA ASN A 80 -15.31 -0.24 13.23
C ASN A 80 -14.73 0.66 14.33
N LEU A 81 -13.55 0.34 14.86
CA LEU A 81 -12.84 1.19 15.83
C LEU A 81 -12.46 2.53 15.18
N LEU A 82 -11.84 2.48 14.00
CA LEU A 82 -11.45 3.68 13.29
C LEU A 82 -12.64 4.54 12.88
N ASN A 83 -13.79 3.97 12.53
CA ASN A 83 -15.01 4.73 12.23
C ASN A 83 -15.63 5.40 13.47
N ARG A 84 -15.37 4.89 14.68
CA ARG A 84 -15.82 5.51 15.93
C ARG A 84 -14.90 6.64 16.34
N ASP A 85 -13.59 6.40 16.27
CA ASP A 85 -12.57 7.40 16.55
C ASP A 85 -11.44 7.35 15.53
N HIS A 86 -11.48 8.30 14.60
CA HIS A 86 -10.51 8.43 13.51
C HIS A 86 -9.13 8.90 14.02
N ARG A 87 -9.00 9.28 15.29
CA ARG A 87 -7.76 9.79 15.90
C ARG A 87 -6.99 8.71 16.67
N MET A 88 -7.51 7.49 16.76
CA MET A 88 -6.82 6.40 17.43
C MET A 88 -5.46 6.12 16.79
N SER A 89 -4.46 5.94 17.64
CA SER A 89 -3.14 5.49 17.18
C SER A 89 -3.14 3.99 16.90
N ILE A 90 -2.22 3.55 16.03
CA ILE A 90 -2.03 2.11 15.76
C ILE A 90 -1.74 1.32 17.05
N ARG A 91 -1.05 1.94 18.02
CA ARG A 91 -0.79 1.32 19.33
C ARG A 91 -2.08 1.09 20.11
N MET A 92 -2.95 2.10 20.19
CA MET A 92 -4.25 1.96 20.88
C MET A 92 -5.14 0.91 20.22
N ILE A 93 -5.16 0.85 18.89
CA ILE A 93 -5.89 -0.19 18.15
C ILE A 93 -5.33 -1.57 18.47
N ALA A 94 -4.01 -1.67 18.56
CA ALA A 94 -3.35 -2.93 18.85
C ALA A 94 -3.63 -3.44 20.27
N ASP A 95 -3.57 -2.53 21.25
CA ASP A 95 -3.90 -2.83 22.64
C ASP A 95 -5.37 -3.26 22.78
N ASP A 96 -6.30 -2.55 22.13
CA ASP A 96 -7.75 -2.84 22.18
C ASP A 96 -8.11 -4.19 21.54
N LEU A 97 -7.39 -4.57 20.47
CA LEU A 97 -7.59 -5.84 19.76
C LEU A 97 -6.68 -6.96 20.26
N SER A 98 -5.82 -6.68 21.25
CA SER A 98 -4.78 -7.60 21.75
C SER A 98 -3.97 -8.24 20.62
N ASN A 99 -3.60 -7.43 19.62
CA ASN A 99 -2.84 -7.87 18.46
C ASN A 99 -1.46 -7.20 18.41
N PRO A 100 -0.48 -7.77 17.70
CA PRO A 100 0.78 -7.08 17.47
C PRO A 100 0.58 -5.78 16.71
N GLN A 101 1.32 -4.74 17.09
CA GLN A 101 1.23 -3.41 16.46
C GLN A 101 1.46 -3.45 14.94
N THR A 102 2.40 -4.28 14.48
CA THR A 102 2.68 -4.49 13.05
C THR A 102 1.45 -5.01 12.30
N GLN A 103 0.70 -5.92 12.90
CA GLN A 103 -0.53 -6.45 12.30
C GLN A 103 -1.60 -5.35 12.20
N SER A 104 -1.80 -4.56 13.26
CA SER A 104 -2.72 -3.42 13.20
C SER A 104 -2.30 -2.40 12.13
N PHE A 105 -1.01 -2.15 11.98
CA PHE A 105 -0.49 -1.28 10.94
C PHE A 105 -0.81 -1.82 9.54
N ASP A 106 -0.50 -3.09 9.26
CA ASP A 106 -0.75 -3.73 7.97
C ASP A 106 -2.25 -3.77 7.65
N MET A 107 -3.11 -4.01 8.65
CA MET A 107 -4.56 -3.96 8.45
C MET A 107 -5.04 -2.58 8.04
N VAL A 108 -4.57 -1.52 8.69
CA VAL A 108 -4.97 -0.15 8.36
C VAL A 108 -4.44 0.26 6.98
N LYS A 109 -3.17 -0.05 6.70
CA LYS A 109 -2.50 0.38 5.47
C LYS A 109 -2.85 -0.49 4.26
N GLU A 110 -2.69 -1.80 4.34
CA GLU A 110 -2.79 -2.71 3.21
C GLU A 110 -4.22 -3.23 3.03
N ASN A 111 -4.93 -3.58 4.10
CA ASN A 111 -6.29 -4.13 3.99
C ASN A 111 -7.38 -3.05 3.88
N LEU A 112 -7.27 -1.95 4.63
CA LEU A 112 -8.25 -0.85 4.60
C LEU A 112 -7.84 0.30 3.67
N ALA A 113 -6.61 0.29 3.14
CA ALA A 113 -6.07 1.35 2.28
C ALA A 113 -6.18 2.76 2.91
N MET A 114 -6.05 2.85 4.23
CA MET A 114 -6.15 4.11 4.97
C MET A 114 -4.77 4.72 5.20
N ARG A 115 -4.73 6.07 5.18
CA ARG A 115 -3.53 6.84 5.48
C ARG A 115 -3.78 7.82 6.61
N LYS A 116 -2.74 8.10 7.40
CA LYS A 116 -2.77 9.17 8.40
C LYS A 116 -2.82 10.52 7.68
N VAL A 117 -3.79 11.35 8.06
CA VAL A 117 -3.90 12.75 7.62
C VAL A 117 -3.76 13.64 8.84
N CYS A 118 -2.93 14.68 8.75
CA CYS A 118 -2.77 15.65 9.82
C CYS A 118 -4.07 16.46 10.00
N ALA A 119 -4.47 16.69 11.25
CA ALA A 119 -5.60 17.55 11.55
C ALA A 119 -5.30 18.99 11.08
N LYS A 120 -6.32 19.66 10.54
CA LYS A 120 -6.22 21.09 10.20
C LYS A 120 -6.49 21.92 11.45
N PHE A 121 -5.72 23.00 11.62
CA PHE A 121 -6.00 23.97 12.66
C PHE A 121 -7.33 24.69 12.36
N VAL A 122 -8.22 24.74 13.35
CA VAL A 122 -9.48 25.47 13.25
C VAL A 122 -9.39 26.65 14.21
N PRO A 123 -9.48 27.91 13.73
CA PRO A 123 -9.23 29.10 14.55
C PRO A 123 -10.09 29.20 15.81
N ARG A 124 -11.31 28.66 15.78
CA ARG A 124 -12.25 28.73 16.89
C ARG A 124 -13.24 27.56 16.90
N VAL A 125 -13.59 27.08 18.09
CA VAL A 125 -14.73 26.19 18.30
C VAL A 125 -16.00 27.04 18.36
N LEU A 126 -16.91 26.84 17.39
CA LEU A 126 -18.15 27.60 17.27
C LEU A 126 -19.28 26.97 18.07
N SER A 127 -20.14 27.79 18.68
CA SER A 127 -21.42 27.33 19.24
C SER A 127 -22.41 26.93 18.15
N GLU A 128 -23.44 26.16 18.50
CA GLU A 128 -24.48 25.78 17.53
C GLU A 128 -25.22 26.99 16.95
N GLU A 129 -25.48 28.01 17.77
CA GLU A 129 -26.07 29.28 17.32
C GLU A 129 -25.15 30.00 16.31
N GLN A 130 -23.85 30.09 16.58
CA GLN A 130 -22.89 30.68 15.65
C GLN A 130 -22.80 29.92 14.33
N LYS A 131 -22.89 28.58 14.36
CA LYS A 131 -22.93 27.75 13.16
C LYS A 131 -24.20 28.00 12.35
N ALA A 132 -25.36 28.06 13.02
CA ALA A 132 -26.65 28.32 12.39
C ALA A 132 -26.67 29.70 11.72
N ASN A 133 -26.23 30.74 12.43
CA ASN A 133 -26.16 32.09 11.90
C ASN A 133 -25.22 32.19 10.70
N ARG A 134 -24.01 31.62 10.80
CA ARG A 134 -23.08 31.58 9.65
C ARG A 134 -23.67 30.85 8.44
N LYS A 135 -24.39 29.74 8.65
CA LYS A 135 -25.04 29.00 7.57
C LYS A 135 -26.12 29.86 6.90
N ALA A 136 -26.97 30.52 7.68
CA ALA A 136 -28.03 31.40 7.16
C ALA A 136 -27.43 32.52 6.30
N ILE A 137 -26.45 33.26 6.82
CA ILE A 137 -25.76 34.32 6.08
C ILE A 137 -25.14 33.80 4.78
N CYS A 138 -24.48 32.64 4.81
CA CYS A 138 -23.91 32.05 3.60
C CYS A 138 -24.97 31.64 2.57
N GLN A 139 -26.14 31.15 3.02
CA GLN A 139 -27.24 30.79 2.13
C GLN A 139 -27.84 32.03 1.46
N ASP A 140 -28.02 33.11 2.23
CA ASP A 140 -28.51 34.38 1.71
C ASP A 140 -27.51 34.97 0.70
N LEU A 141 -26.21 35.03 1.05
CA LEU A 141 -25.18 35.50 0.12
C LEU A 141 -25.11 34.65 -1.16
N LEU A 142 -25.27 33.33 -1.04
CA LEU A 142 -25.31 32.45 -2.20
C LEU A 142 -26.52 32.73 -3.10
N HIS A 143 -27.69 33.03 -2.53
CA HIS A 143 -28.87 33.43 -3.28
C HIS A 143 -28.62 34.70 -4.09
N HIS A 144 -28.08 35.75 -3.44
CA HIS A 144 -27.76 37.02 -4.09
C HIS A 144 -26.75 36.87 -5.22
N VAL A 145 -25.70 36.08 -5.03
CA VAL A 145 -24.70 35.80 -6.08
C VAL A 145 -25.32 35.10 -7.29
N ASN A 146 -26.33 34.25 -7.09
CA ASN A 146 -26.99 33.53 -8.18
C ASN A 146 -28.01 34.40 -8.93
N GLU A 147 -28.72 35.29 -8.23
CA GLU A 147 -29.72 36.18 -8.85
C GLU A 147 -29.08 37.38 -9.56
N GLU A 148 -28.00 37.91 -9.00
CA GLU A 148 -27.33 39.10 -9.51
C GLU A 148 -25.89 38.77 -9.93
N PRO A 149 -25.63 38.55 -11.24
CA PRO A 149 -24.30 38.16 -11.74
C PRO A 149 -23.18 39.16 -11.43
N LYS A 150 -23.54 40.43 -11.16
CA LYS A 150 -22.61 41.53 -10.85
C LYS A 150 -22.60 41.91 -9.37
N PHE A 151 -23.23 41.13 -8.51
CA PHE A 151 -23.31 41.42 -7.07
C PHE A 151 -21.94 41.70 -6.44
N LEU A 152 -20.93 40.89 -6.79
CA LEU A 152 -19.58 41.00 -6.24
C LEU A 152 -18.80 42.22 -6.74
N ASP A 153 -19.20 42.84 -7.86
CA ASP A 153 -18.52 44.03 -8.41
C ASP A 153 -18.64 45.25 -7.47
N ASN A 154 -19.65 45.24 -6.59
CA ASN A 154 -19.92 46.31 -5.63
C ASN A 154 -19.37 46.03 -4.22
N VAL A 155 -18.69 44.90 -4.00
CA VAL A 155 -18.21 44.50 -2.67
C VAL A 155 -16.77 44.96 -2.46
N VAL A 156 -16.55 45.77 -1.42
CA VAL A 156 -15.22 46.18 -0.95
C VAL A 156 -14.97 45.59 0.43
N THR A 157 -13.88 44.85 0.60
CA THR A 157 -13.51 44.21 1.88
C THR A 157 -12.15 44.70 2.38
N GLY A 158 -11.95 44.75 3.70
CA GLY A 158 -10.66 45.01 4.31
C GLY A 158 -10.51 44.25 5.62
N ASP A 159 -9.28 43.83 5.94
CA ASP A 159 -8.91 43.21 7.21
C ASP A 159 -7.53 43.75 7.64
N LYS A 160 -7.26 43.74 8.95
CA LYS A 160 -5.99 44.20 9.52
C LYS A 160 -5.15 43.00 9.94
N THR A 161 -4.01 42.83 9.29
CA THR A 161 -2.98 41.86 9.72
C THR A 161 -1.85 42.59 10.42
N GLU A 162 -1.47 42.13 11.61
CA GLU A 162 -0.30 42.65 12.33
C GLU A 162 0.98 41.97 11.82
N GLY A 163 2.04 42.77 11.60
CA GLY A 163 3.34 42.29 11.16
C GLY A 163 4.29 42.02 12.33
N CYS A 164 5.04 40.92 12.27
CA CYS A 164 6.12 40.63 13.22
C CYS A 164 7.46 41.03 12.60
N TYR A 165 8.30 41.75 13.36
CA TYR A 165 9.70 42.00 13.01
C TYR A 165 10.59 41.02 13.77
N PHE A 166 11.50 40.34 13.07
CA PHE A 166 12.49 39.45 13.67
C PHE A 166 13.87 40.09 13.57
N GLU A 167 14.48 40.41 14.71
CA GLU A 167 15.89 40.80 14.77
C GLU A 167 16.77 39.55 14.78
N LYS A 168 17.87 39.58 14.04
CA LYS A 168 18.90 38.54 14.08
C LYS A 168 19.68 38.67 15.39
N PHE A 169 19.76 37.58 16.15
CA PHE A 169 20.78 37.41 17.19
C PHE A 169 22.13 37.07 16.56
#